data_AF-A0A7W6GHC4-F1
#
_entry.id   AF-A0A7W6GHC4-F1
#
_cell.length_a   1.000
_cell.length_b   1.000
_cell.length_c   1.000
_cell.angle_alpha   90.00
_cell.angle_beta   90.00
_cell.angle_gamma   90.00
#
_symmetry.space_group_name_H-M   'P 1'
#
loop_
_entity.id
_entity.type
_entity.pdbx_description
1 polymer ?
#
loop_
_entity_poly.entity_id
_entity_poly.type
_entity_poly.pdbx_seq_one_letter_code
_entity_poly.pdbx_strand_id
1 'polypeptide(L)'
;MNGIIRAIREEAVFIGLDLPPKSIEAIKAFALTEPLHAIYDPKGPTFRYADVSNGVAADGRKMPIGGIADPARCPEVREIINDPVLRAIIRGYLGHEPRKITTILDWSFGSSMSDEERRQLKHHVIDYHYDVGGFDFLYASFYITDTDRHSGAHVMIKRSHKSKPLRMLLGSARASQEAVYKEFGRENELVIEGPAGTGFVEDTSCYHRASPPTRSDRLMLAIRFIN
;
A
#
# COMPACT_ATOMS: atom_id res chain seq x y z
N MET A 1 -6.17 9.94 20.28
CA MET A 1 -4.83 9.30 20.23
C MET A 1 -4.86 7.87 20.80
N ASN A 2 -5.16 7.66 22.09
CA ASN A 2 -5.12 6.31 22.69
C ASN A 2 -6.04 5.28 22.02
N GLY A 3 -7.23 5.68 21.57
CA GLY A 3 -8.14 4.80 20.82
C GLY A 3 -7.59 4.34 19.47
N ILE A 4 -6.88 5.22 18.75
CA ILE A 4 -6.24 4.91 17.46
C ILE A 4 -5.14 3.86 17.67
N ILE A 5 -4.22 4.12 18.60
CA ILE A 5 -3.11 3.22 18.91
C ILE A 5 -3.66 1.86 19.38
N ARG A 6 -4.72 1.86 20.20
CA ARG A 6 -5.40 0.64 20.64
C ARG A 6 -5.98 -0.13 19.46
N ALA A 7 -6.65 0.54 18.52
CA ALA A 7 -7.21 -0.10 17.32
C ALA A 7 -6.12 -0.77 16.49
N ILE A 8 -4.98 -0.09 16.23
CA ILE A 8 -3.86 -0.68 15.49
C ILE A 8 -3.29 -1.88 16.27
N ARG A 9 -3.11 -1.76 17.59
CA ARG A 9 -2.61 -2.88 18.40
C ARG A 9 -3.57 -4.06 18.37
N GLU A 10 -4.88 -3.85 18.45
CA GLU A 10 -5.86 -4.92 18.52
C GLU A 10 -6.15 -5.53 17.14
N GLU A 11 -6.33 -4.71 16.11
CA GLU A 11 -6.83 -5.12 14.79
C GLU A 11 -5.79 -5.08 13.67
N ALA A 12 -4.57 -4.59 13.93
CA ALA A 12 -3.51 -4.26 12.97
C ALA A 12 -3.73 -2.98 12.15
N VAL A 13 -4.89 -2.32 12.26
CA VAL A 13 -5.21 -1.14 11.45
C VAL A 13 -6.06 -0.12 12.20
N PHE A 14 -5.92 1.14 11.80
CA PHE A 14 -6.90 2.20 12.03
C PHE A 14 -7.21 2.89 10.71
N ILE A 15 -8.49 3.03 10.36
CA ILE A 15 -8.98 3.72 9.16
C ILE A 15 -9.74 4.97 9.62
N GLY A 16 -9.55 6.08 8.92
CA GLY A 16 -10.19 7.36 9.24
C GLY A 16 -9.19 8.50 9.40
N LEU A 17 -8.01 8.38 8.79
CA LEU A 17 -7.24 9.56 8.43
C LEU A 17 -7.77 10.08 7.09
N ASP A 18 -7.90 11.39 6.93
CA ASP A 18 -8.37 11.96 5.67
C ASP A 18 -7.40 13.05 5.22
N LEU A 19 -6.91 12.95 3.97
CA LEU A 19 -6.17 14.05 3.36
C LEU A 19 -7.12 15.17 2.93
N PRO A 20 -6.74 16.44 3.11
CA PRO A 20 -7.53 17.54 2.60
C PRO A 20 -7.51 17.55 1.06
N PRO A 21 -8.59 18.01 0.40
CA PRO A 21 -8.70 18.04 -1.06
C PRO A 21 -7.49 18.67 -1.77
N LYS A 22 -6.96 19.76 -1.22
CA LYS A 22 -5.75 20.42 -1.75
C LYS A 22 -4.54 19.49 -1.84
N SER A 23 -4.31 18.66 -0.82
CA SER A 23 -3.18 17.72 -0.82
C SER A 23 -3.39 16.61 -1.85
N ILE A 24 -4.62 16.12 -1.98
CA ILE A 24 -4.99 15.11 -2.98
C ILE A 24 -4.72 15.66 -4.39
N GLU A 25 -5.21 16.86 -4.70
CA GLU A 25 -5.03 17.51 -5.99
C GLU A 25 -3.55 17.73 -6.33
N ALA A 26 -2.77 18.24 -5.38
CA ALA A 26 -1.35 18.51 -5.60
C ALA A 26 -0.53 17.22 -5.83
N ILE A 27 -0.76 16.18 -5.02
CA ILE A 27 -0.07 14.88 -5.17
C ILE A 27 -0.48 14.22 -6.48
N LYS A 28 -1.76 14.29 -6.85
CA LYS A 28 -2.26 13.76 -8.12
C LYS A 28 -1.64 14.49 -9.32
N ALA A 29 -1.61 15.82 -9.28
CA ALA A 29 -1.00 16.63 -10.34
C ALA A 29 0.49 16.31 -10.50
N PHE A 30 1.22 16.21 -9.38
CA PHE A 30 2.61 15.76 -9.37
C PHE A 30 2.74 14.38 -10.04
N ALA A 31 1.95 13.40 -9.58
CA ALA A 31 2.03 12.01 -10.06
C ALA A 31 1.66 11.81 -11.54
N LEU A 32 0.85 12.70 -12.12
CA LEU A 32 0.52 12.67 -13.55
C LEU A 32 1.67 13.18 -14.43
N THR A 33 2.57 13.99 -13.86
CA THR A 33 3.67 14.66 -14.60
C THR A 33 5.04 14.03 -14.37
N GLU A 34 5.21 13.19 -13.35
CA GLU A 34 6.50 12.54 -13.07
C GLU A 34 6.75 11.34 -14.00
N PRO A 35 8.02 11.02 -14.28
CA PRO A 35 8.39 9.77 -14.91
C PRO A 35 8.11 8.58 -13.97
N LEU A 36 7.52 7.53 -14.52
CA LEU A 36 7.22 6.27 -13.84
C LEU A 36 8.28 5.22 -14.17
N HIS A 37 8.59 4.35 -13.22
CA HIS A 37 9.36 3.13 -13.44
C HIS A 37 8.49 1.89 -13.23
N ALA A 38 8.79 0.81 -13.93
CA ALA A 38 8.09 -0.45 -13.73
C ALA A 38 8.53 -1.07 -12.39
N ILE A 39 7.60 -1.58 -11.58
CA ILE A 39 7.95 -2.13 -10.26
C ILE A 39 8.95 -3.30 -10.34
N TYR A 40 8.92 -4.07 -11.43
CA TYR A 40 9.83 -5.19 -11.67
C TYR A 40 11.19 -4.77 -12.25
N ASP A 41 11.31 -3.51 -12.69
CA ASP A 41 12.55 -2.92 -13.21
C ASP A 41 12.70 -1.43 -12.82
N PRO A 42 12.95 -1.12 -11.53
CA PRO A 42 13.00 0.26 -11.04
C PRO A 42 14.16 1.10 -11.59
N LYS A 43 15.17 0.46 -12.20
CA LYS A 43 16.33 1.13 -12.81
C LYS A 43 16.26 1.16 -14.34
N GLY A 44 15.19 0.61 -14.92
CA GLY A 44 14.98 0.56 -16.35
C GLY A 44 14.51 1.89 -16.94
N PRO A 45 14.12 1.88 -18.23
CA PRO A 45 13.55 3.02 -18.90
C PRO A 45 12.25 3.48 -18.22
N THR A 46 12.11 4.79 -18.06
CA THR A 46 10.89 5.39 -17.52
C THR A 46 9.80 5.55 -18.59
N PHE A 47 8.55 5.64 -18.16
CA PHE A 47 7.37 5.93 -19.00
C PHE A 47 6.45 6.94 -18.30
N ARG A 48 5.40 7.45 -18.97
CA ARG A 48 4.41 8.34 -18.37
C ARG A 48 3.11 7.61 -18.09
N TYR A 49 2.33 8.13 -17.13
CA TYR A 49 0.98 7.64 -16.86
C TYR A 49 0.13 7.59 -18.15
N ALA A 50 0.18 8.66 -18.96
CA ALA A 50 -0.57 8.76 -20.21
C ALA A 50 -0.15 7.76 -21.30
N ASP A 51 1.01 7.09 -21.15
CA ASP A 51 1.50 6.10 -22.10
C ASP A 51 0.89 4.71 -21.86
N VAL A 52 0.18 4.52 -20.75
CA VAL A 52 -0.41 3.24 -20.34
C VAL A 52 -1.92 3.27 -20.53
N SER A 53 -2.43 2.29 -21.28
CA SER A 53 -3.86 2.07 -21.47
C SER A 53 -4.19 0.61 -21.18
N ASN A 54 -5.19 0.36 -20.33
CA ASN A 54 -5.57 -0.99 -19.89
C ASN A 54 -4.37 -1.82 -19.36
N GLY A 55 -3.47 -1.17 -18.61
CA GLY A 55 -2.25 -1.77 -18.06
C GLY A 55 -1.21 -2.21 -19.11
N VAL A 56 -1.24 -1.62 -20.31
CA VAL A 56 -0.27 -1.88 -21.39
C VAL A 56 0.29 -0.55 -21.88
N ALA A 57 1.62 -0.45 -21.95
CA ALA A 57 2.30 0.72 -22.51
C ALA A 57 2.18 0.75 -24.05
N ALA A 58 2.41 1.91 -24.66
CA ALA A 58 2.36 2.08 -26.13
C ALA A 58 3.27 1.11 -26.92
N ASP A 59 4.34 0.61 -26.31
CA ASP A 59 5.27 -0.37 -26.90
C ASP A 59 4.85 -1.85 -26.68
N GLY A 60 3.68 -2.08 -26.09
CA GLY A 60 3.12 -3.42 -25.85
C GLY A 60 3.56 -4.07 -24.54
N ARG A 61 4.44 -3.45 -23.75
CA ARG A 61 4.83 -3.98 -22.43
C ARG A 61 3.66 -3.88 -21.44
N LYS A 62 3.45 -4.93 -20.66
CA LYS A 62 2.48 -4.96 -19.56
C LYS A 62 3.00 -4.18 -18.36
N MET A 63 2.23 -3.22 -17.89
CA MET A 63 2.56 -2.33 -16.78
C MET A 63 1.48 -2.45 -15.70
N PRO A 64 1.58 -3.42 -14.77
CA PRO A 64 0.61 -3.55 -13.69
C PRO A 64 0.79 -2.44 -12.64
N ILE A 65 2.04 -2.00 -12.41
CA ILE A 65 2.37 -0.89 -11.52
C ILE A 65 3.41 0.02 -12.18
N GLY A 66 3.21 1.32 -12.05
CA GLY A 66 4.21 2.37 -12.32
C GLY A 66 4.50 3.17 -11.05
N GLY A 67 5.73 3.11 -10.56
CA GLY A 67 6.16 3.82 -9.36
C GLY A 67 6.84 5.15 -9.67
N ILE A 68 6.72 6.11 -8.75
CA ILE A 68 7.41 7.40 -8.83
C ILE A 68 8.66 7.36 -7.98
N ALA A 69 9.79 7.80 -8.54
CA ALA A 69 11.04 7.91 -7.81
C ALA A 69 11.03 9.15 -6.90
N ASP A 70 11.45 8.98 -5.65
CA ASP A 70 11.52 10.03 -4.63
C ASP A 70 10.23 10.88 -4.50
N PRO A 71 9.10 10.27 -4.05
CA PRO A 71 7.83 11.00 -3.88
C PRO A 71 7.92 12.23 -2.97
N ALA A 72 8.92 12.32 -2.09
CA ALA A 72 9.14 13.46 -1.21
C ALA A 72 9.56 14.75 -1.94
N ARG A 73 9.84 14.70 -3.25
CA ARG A 73 9.95 15.89 -4.11
C ARG A 73 8.64 16.71 -4.11
N CYS A 74 7.49 16.06 -3.96
CA CYS A 74 6.21 16.74 -3.78
C CYS A 74 6.16 17.40 -2.38
N PRO A 75 5.96 18.73 -2.29
CA PRO A 75 5.86 19.42 -1.00
C PRO A 75 4.77 18.83 -0.10
N GLU A 76 3.60 18.49 -0.66
CA GLU A 76 2.48 17.94 0.10
C GLU A 76 2.79 16.55 0.68
N VAL A 77 3.60 15.74 0.00
CA VAL A 77 4.09 14.48 0.57
C VAL A 77 4.98 14.74 1.79
N ARG A 78 5.85 15.77 1.75
CA ARG A 78 6.69 16.16 2.90
C ARG A 78 5.87 16.69 4.07
N GLU A 79 4.82 17.45 3.81
CA GLU A 79 3.90 17.90 4.85
C GLU A 79 3.21 16.72 5.54
N ILE A 80 2.74 15.72 4.78
CA ILE A 80 2.12 14.51 5.35
C ILE A 80 3.13 13.71 6.19
N ILE A 81 4.38 13.53 5.71
CA ILE A 81 5.43 12.84 6.47
C ILE A 81 5.65 13.49 7.85
N ASN A 82 5.57 14.83 7.90
CA ASN A 82 5.84 15.63 9.09
C ASN A 82 4.58 16.00 9.88
N ASP A 83 3.40 15.53 9.47
CA ASP A 83 2.14 15.86 10.13
C ASP A 83 2.20 15.47 11.63
N PRO A 84 2.00 16.42 12.55
CA PRO A 84 2.23 16.18 13.97
C PRO A 84 1.27 15.14 14.55
N VAL A 85 0.07 14.98 14.00
CA VAL A 85 -0.90 13.97 14.44
C VAL A 85 -0.42 12.58 14.01
N LEU A 86 -0.02 12.43 12.75
CA LEU A 86 0.54 11.19 12.22
C LEU A 86 1.80 10.81 13.01
N ARG A 87 2.75 11.74 13.17
CA ARG A 87 3.98 11.52 13.97
C ARG A 87 3.67 11.05 15.40
N ALA A 88 2.64 11.62 16.03
CA ALA A 88 2.22 11.21 17.37
C ALA A 88 1.62 9.79 17.40
N ILE A 89 0.84 9.40 16.38
CA ILE A 89 0.32 8.03 16.24
C ILE A 89 1.49 7.06 16.07
N ILE A 90 2.41 7.34 15.15
CA ILE A 90 3.56 6.48 14.85
C ILE A 90 4.42 6.28 16.10
N ARG A 91 4.85 7.38 16.75
CA ARG A 91 5.66 7.30 17.98
C ARG A 91 4.91 6.60 19.11
N GLY A 92 3.61 6.85 19.25
CA GLY A 92 2.80 6.20 20.27
C GLY A 92 2.66 4.68 20.08
N TYR A 93 2.63 4.23 18.83
CA TYR A 93 2.61 2.81 18.49
C TYR A 93 3.97 2.14 18.70
N LEU A 94 5.03 2.68 18.07
CA LEU A 94 6.41 2.16 18.10
C LEU A 94 7.06 2.32 19.48
N GLY A 95 6.65 3.32 20.26
CA GLY A 95 7.28 3.68 21.53
C GLY A 95 8.55 4.52 21.38
N HIS A 96 8.97 4.83 20.17
CA HIS A 96 10.13 5.67 19.86
C HIS A 96 9.95 6.43 18.53
N GLU A 97 10.87 7.32 18.20
CA GLU A 97 10.90 7.98 16.88
C GLU A 97 11.44 6.99 15.82
N PRO A 98 10.81 6.90 14.63
CA PRO A 98 11.28 6.02 13.56
C PRO A 98 12.66 6.48 13.05
N ARG A 99 13.57 5.52 12.84
CA ARG A 99 14.93 5.82 12.35
C ARG A 99 14.99 6.05 10.85
N LYS A 100 14.06 5.43 10.12
CA LYS A 100 13.96 5.53 8.67
C LYS A 100 12.52 5.79 8.27
N ILE A 101 12.37 6.72 7.33
CA ILE A 101 11.09 7.02 6.68
C ILE A 101 11.30 6.78 5.19
N THR A 102 10.44 5.98 4.57
CA THR A 102 10.46 5.73 3.13
C THR A 102 9.08 6.01 2.55
N THR A 103 9.03 6.64 1.39
CA THR A 103 7.77 6.91 0.68
C THR A 103 7.68 6.11 -0.59
N ILE A 104 6.49 5.61 -0.88
CA ILE A 104 6.12 4.94 -2.11
C ILE A 104 4.89 5.64 -2.66
N LEU A 105 4.90 5.99 -3.94
CA LEU A 105 3.77 6.58 -4.62
C LEU A 105 3.64 5.88 -5.96
N ASP A 106 2.63 5.02 -6.06
CA ASP A 106 2.50 4.07 -7.16
C ASP A 106 1.13 4.18 -7.81
N TRP A 107 1.13 4.15 -9.14
CA TRP A 107 -0.03 3.83 -9.95
C TRP A 107 -0.19 2.31 -10.05
N SER A 108 -1.33 1.79 -9.66
CA SER A 108 -1.78 0.43 -9.98
C SER A 108 -2.74 0.53 -11.16
N PHE A 109 -2.37 0.00 -12.32
CA PHE A 109 -3.15 0.19 -13.55
C PHE A 109 -4.25 -0.86 -13.70
N GLY A 110 -5.47 -0.37 -13.96
CA GLY A 110 -6.61 -1.18 -14.35
C GLY A 110 -6.32 -1.95 -15.62
N SER A 111 -6.51 -3.27 -15.58
CA SER A 111 -6.24 -4.11 -16.74
C SER A 111 -7.05 -5.40 -16.78
N SER A 112 -7.13 -5.98 -17.97
CA SER A 112 -7.64 -7.33 -18.21
C SER A 112 -6.61 -8.44 -17.91
N MET A 113 -5.47 -8.12 -17.27
CA MET A 113 -4.47 -9.13 -16.91
C MET A 113 -5.04 -10.10 -15.88
N SER A 114 -4.85 -11.40 -16.14
CA SER A 114 -5.09 -12.46 -15.18
C SER A 114 -4.11 -12.37 -13.99
N ASP A 115 -4.49 -12.97 -12.87
CA ASP A 115 -3.63 -13.05 -11.69
C ASP A 115 -2.30 -13.77 -11.99
N GLU A 116 -2.31 -14.78 -12.87
CA GLU A 116 -1.11 -15.49 -13.28
C GLU A 116 -0.14 -14.58 -14.05
N GLU A 117 -0.65 -13.78 -14.99
CA GLU A 117 0.16 -12.80 -15.71
C GLU A 117 0.76 -11.76 -14.75
N ARG A 118 -0.01 -11.31 -13.75
CA ARG A 118 0.50 -10.39 -12.71
C ARG A 118 1.62 -11.05 -11.90
N ARG A 119 1.44 -12.30 -11.45
CA ARG A 119 2.48 -13.04 -10.70
C ARG A 119 3.78 -13.18 -11.51
N GLN A 120 3.68 -13.45 -12.80
CA GLN A 120 4.85 -13.56 -13.70
C GLN A 120 5.61 -12.23 -13.85
N LEU A 121 4.91 -11.10 -13.76
CA LEU A 121 5.48 -9.76 -13.76
C LEU A 121 6.04 -9.33 -12.39
N LYS A 122 6.29 -10.31 -11.50
CA LYS A 122 6.75 -10.09 -10.11
C LYS A 122 5.83 -9.18 -9.29
N HIS A 123 4.56 -9.07 -9.68
CA HIS A 123 3.54 -8.30 -8.98
C HIS A 123 2.96 -9.14 -7.84
N HIS A 124 3.81 -9.57 -6.92
CA HIS A 124 3.45 -10.46 -5.82
C HIS A 124 2.55 -9.82 -4.76
N VAL A 125 2.26 -8.51 -4.90
CA VAL A 125 1.39 -7.78 -3.98
C VAL A 125 -0.06 -8.28 -4.01
N ILE A 126 -0.48 -9.05 -5.03
CA ILE A 126 -1.84 -9.62 -5.10
C ILE A 126 -2.01 -10.91 -4.30
N ASP A 127 -0.91 -11.55 -3.90
CA ASP A 127 -0.94 -12.71 -3.01
C ASP A 127 -0.82 -12.24 -1.56
N TYR A 128 -1.44 -12.97 -0.63
CA TYR A 128 -1.31 -12.64 0.79
C TYR A 128 0.14 -12.75 1.25
N HIS A 129 0.63 -11.66 1.84
CA HIS A 129 1.95 -11.57 2.43
C HIS A 129 1.92 -10.68 3.66
N TYR A 130 2.95 -10.77 4.49
CA TYR A 130 3.26 -9.75 5.47
C TYR A 130 4.64 -9.18 5.19
N ASP A 131 4.84 -7.93 5.60
CA ASP A 131 6.13 -7.28 5.45
C ASP A 131 7.11 -7.76 6.51
N VAL A 132 8.38 -7.85 6.11
CA VAL A 132 9.50 -8.15 7.01
C VAL A 132 10.41 -6.93 6.97
N GLY A 133 10.06 -5.91 7.76
CA GLY A 133 10.69 -4.59 7.73
C GLY A 133 11.72 -4.31 8.83
N GLY A 134 11.95 -5.23 9.77
CA GLY A 134 12.74 -5.01 10.98
C GLY A 134 12.02 -5.52 12.24
N PHE A 135 12.46 -5.09 13.42
CA PHE A 135 11.81 -5.47 14.69
C PHE A 135 10.44 -4.81 14.89
N ASP A 136 10.25 -3.61 14.32
CA ASP A 136 9.02 -2.82 14.40
C ASP A 136 8.94 -1.80 13.26
N PHE A 137 7.76 -1.70 12.66
CA PHE A 137 7.43 -0.76 11.59
C PHE A 137 5.93 -0.49 11.58
N LEU A 138 5.55 0.65 11.03
CA LEU A 138 4.16 1.05 10.88
C LEU A 138 4.00 1.86 9.61
N TYR A 139 2.97 1.56 8.82
CA TYR A 139 2.74 2.24 7.54
C TYR A 139 1.54 3.16 7.64
N ALA A 140 1.64 4.33 7.02
CA ALA A 140 0.51 5.20 6.78
C ALA A 140 0.27 5.27 5.28
N SER A 141 -0.93 4.89 4.86
CA SER A 141 -1.32 4.80 3.45
C SER A 141 -2.50 5.71 3.18
N PHE A 142 -2.49 6.36 2.02
CA PHE A 142 -3.52 7.29 1.58
C PHE A 142 -3.88 7.04 0.11
N TYR A 143 -5.16 6.89 -0.18
CA TYR A 143 -5.64 6.87 -1.56
C TYR A 143 -5.68 8.28 -2.12
N ILE A 144 -5.05 8.49 -3.27
CA ILE A 144 -5.05 9.77 -4.00
C ILE A 144 -6.14 9.78 -5.10
N THR A 145 -6.70 8.60 -5.40
CA THR A 145 -7.85 8.39 -6.28
C THR A 145 -8.93 7.61 -5.54
N ASP A 146 -10.18 7.73 -5.98
CA ASP A 146 -11.26 6.86 -5.49
C ASP A 146 -10.87 5.40 -5.67
N THR A 147 -11.05 4.61 -4.62
CA THR A 147 -10.55 3.23 -4.56
C THR A 147 -11.62 2.29 -4.04
N ASP A 148 -11.79 1.19 -4.75
CA ASP A 148 -12.71 0.11 -4.50
C ASP A 148 -12.03 -1.24 -4.82
N ARG A 149 -12.75 -2.33 -4.60
CA ARG A 149 -12.28 -3.69 -4.89
C ARG A 149 -11.89 -3.93 -6.35
N HIS A 150 -12.34 -3.09 -7.29
CA HIS A 150 -12.08 -3.21 -8.73
C HIS A 150 -10.95 -2.30 -9.24
N SER A 151 -10.44 -1.40 -8.40
CA SER A 151 -9.34 -0.47 -8.70
C SER A 151 -8.07 -0.79 -7.92
N GLY A 152 -8.08 -1.91 -7.20
CA GLY A 152 -6.92 -2.40 -6.48
C GLY A 152 -6.87 -2.01 -5.01
N ALA A 153 -8.02 -1.93 -4.34
CA ALA A 153 -8.10 -1.73 -2.89
C ALA A 153 -7.13 -2.62 -2.10
N HIS A 154 -6.60 -2.06 -1.01
CA HIS A 154 -5.85 -2.81 -0.02
C HIS A 154 -6.77 -3.79 0.71
N VAL A 155 -6.33 -5.03 0.84
CA VAL A 155 -7.03 -6.11 1.52
C VAL A 155 -6.12 -6.65 2.60
N MET A 156 -6.64 -6.80 3.80
CA MET A 156 -5.88 -7.28 4.95
C MET A 156 -6.67 -8.25 5.79
N ILE A 157 -5.97 -8.98 6.67
CA ILE A 157 -6.58 -9.84 7.67
C ILE A 157 -6.32 -9.23 9.04
N LYS A 158 -7.39 -8.72 9.66
CA LYS A 158 -7.31 -8.14 10.99
C LYS A 158 -6.70 -9.11 11.98
N ARG A 159 -5.94 -8.59 12.94
CA ARG A 159 -5.31 -9.35 14.04
C ARG A 159 -4.21 -10.33 13.63
N SER A 160 -3.95 -10.53 12.33
CA SER A 160 -2.96 -11.49 11.86
C SER A 160 -1.51 -11.02 12.04
N HIS A 161 -1.28 -9.77 12.46
CA HIS A 161 0.04 -9.31 12.94
C HIS A 161 0.51 -10.09 14.17
N LYS A 162 -0.43 -10.62 14.96
CA LYS A 162 -0.19 -11.40 16.17
C LYS A 162 -0.39 -12.89 15.94
N SER A 163 0.19 -13.70 16.83
CA SER A 163 -0.11 -15.12 16.99
C SER A 163 0.07 -15.98 15.74
N LYS A 164 0.95 -15.60 14.80
CA LYS A 164 1.26 -16.45 13.65
C LYS A 164 1.92 -17.74 14.13
N PRO A 165 1.48 -18.92 13.65
CA PRO A 165 2.12 -20.17 14.00
C PRO A 165 3.54 -20.23 13.42
N LEU A 166 4.46 -20.94 14.09
CA LEU A 166 5.86 -21.03 13.66
C LEU A 166 6.01 -21.47 12.20
N ARG A 167 5.12 -22.33 11.68
CA ARG A 167 5.15 -22.76 10.27
C ARG A 167 4.95 -21.61 9.25
N MET A 168 4.28 -20.53 9.66
CA MET A 168 4.07 -19.31 8.85
C MET A 168 5.17 -18.26 9.08
N LEU A 169 6.05 -18.48 10.06
CA LEU A 169 7.20 -17.62 10.36
C LEU A 169 8.52 -18.23 9.85
N LEU A 170 8.67 -19.55 9.91
CA LEU A 170 9.88 -20.29 9.52
C LEU A 170 9.93 -20.62 8.02
N GLY A 171 9.25 -19.85 7.19
CA GLY A 171 9.08 -20.11 5.76
C GLY A 171 8.89 -18.84 4.94
N SER A 172 8.07 -18.91 3.89
CA SER A 172 7.72 -17.72 3.12
C SER A 172 6.85 -16.78 3.95
N ALA A 173 7.12 -15.47 3.86
CA ALA A 173 6.18 -14.46 4.34
C ALA A 173 4.87 -14.41 3.51
N ARG A 174 4.82 -15.15 2.40
CA ARG A 174 3.63 -15.34 1.57
C ARG A 174 2.85 -16.56 1.99
N ALA A 175 1.53 -16.50 1.85
CA ALA A 175 0.63 -17.63 2.09
C ALA A 175 -0.52 -17.62 1.09
N SER A 176 -1.07 -18.81 0.80
CA SER A 176 -2.29 -18.88 -0.01
C SER A 176 -3.48 -18.34 0.78
N GLN A 177 -4.51 -17.88 0.06
CA GLN A 177 -5.74 -17.40 0.69
C GLN A 177 -6.38 -18.46 1.59
N GLU A 178 -6.38 -19.72 1.16
CA GLU A 178 -6.94 -20.85 1.92
C GLU A 178 -6.16 -21.06 3.22
N ALA A 179 -4.83 -20.97 3.19
CA ALA A 179 -4.00 -21.11 4.38
C ALA A 179 -4.23 -19.97 5.37
N VAL A 180 -4.35 -18.74 4.86
CA VAL A 180 -4.62 -17.53 5.66
C VAL A 180 -6.01 -17.60 6.30
N TYR A 181 -7.05 -17.92 5.52
CA TYR A 181 -8.41 -18.06 6.06
C TYR A 181 -8.54 -19.21 7.04
N LYS A 182 -7.83 -20.33 6.82
CA LYS A 182 -7.82 -21.45 7.75
C LYS A 182 -7.24 -21.06 9.11
N GLU A 183 -6.23 -20.20 9.14
CA GLU A 183 -5.57 -19.81 10.38
C GLU A 183 -6.25 -18.64 11.09
N PHE A 184 -6.65 -17.62 10.33
CA PHE A 184 -7.11 -16.34 10.90
C PHE A 184 -8.60 -16.08 10.71
N GLY A 185 -9.32 -16.94 10.00
CA GLY A 185 -10.74 -16.77 9.72
C GLY A 185 -11.01 -15.77 8.59
N ARG A 186 -11.92 -16.15 7.68
CA ARG A 186 -12.33 -15.30 6.56
C ARG A 186 -13.07 -14.04 7.03
N GLU A 187 -13.76 -14.13 8.16
CA GLU A 187 -14.49 -13.03 8.80
C GLU A 187 -13.59 -11.88 9.26
N ASN A 188 -12.28 -12.11 9.37
CA ASN A 188 -11.30 -11.08 9.68
C ASN A 188 -10.72 -10.40 8.42
N GLU A 189 -11.14 -10.82 7.21
CA GLU A 189 -10.77 -10.11 5.97
C GLU A 189 -11.46 -8.74 5.90
N LEU A 190 -10.66 -7.71 5.66
CA LEU A 190 -11.10 -6.34 5.48
C LEU A 190 -10.59 -5.84 4.12
N VAL A 191 -11.51 -5.34 3.30
CA VAL A 191 -11.18 -4.58 2.08
C VAL A 191 -11.34 -3.11 2.41
N ILE A 192 -10.27 -2.33 2.26
CA ILE A 192 -10.27 -0.90 2.53
C ILE A 192 -10.64 -0.17 1.24
N GLU A 193 -11.91 0.20 1.13
CA GLU A 193 -12.49 0.97 0.02
C GLU A 193 -12.81 2.39 0.52
N GLY A 194 -12.73 3.40 -0.36
CA GLY A 194 -13.04 4.77 0.00
C GLY A 194 -12.71 5.79 -1.08
N PRO A 195 -13.25 7.02 -0.97
CA PRO A 195 -12.93 8.11 -1.88
C PRO A 195 -11.45 8.52 -1.77
N ALA A 196 -10.98 9.28 -2.75
CA ALA A 196 -9.69 9.96 -2.66
C ALA A 196 -9.60 10.75 -1.34
N GLY A 197 -8.46 10.63 -0.66
CA GLY A 197 -8.21 11.17 0.66
C GLY A 197 -8.27 10.14 1.78
N THR A 198 -9.00 9.02 1.57
CA THR A 198 -9.11 7.94 2.56
C THR A 198 -7.73 7.45 2.96
N GLY A 199 -7.46 7.49 4.25
CA GLY A 199 -6.18 7.14 4.85
C GLY A 199 -6.33 6.17 6.01
N PHE A 200 -5.31 5.33 6.14
CA PHE A 200 -5.23 4.30 7.16
C PHE A 200 -3.80 4.09 7.65
N VAL A 201 -3.67 3.66 8.89
CA VAL A 201 -2.40 3.32 9.53
C VAL A 201 -2.44 1.84 9.87
N GLU A 202 -1.45 1.09 9.40
CA GLU A 202 -1.43 -0.37 9.43
C GLU A 202 -0.08 -0.90 9.91
N ASP A 203 -0.14 -1.88 10.81
CA ASP A 203 0.98 -2.78 11.12
C ASP A 203 1.04 -3.86 10.04
N THR A 204 1.85 -3.62 9.00
CA THR A 204 1.95 -4.51 7.83
C THR A 204 2.63 -5.85 8.13
N SER A 205 2.96 -6.15 9.40
CA SER A 205 3.24 -7.52 9.79
C SER A 205 1.98 -8.38 9.74
N CYS A 206 0.77 -7.81 9.64
CA CYS A 206 -0.43 -8.57 9.28
C CYS A 206 -0.38 -9.08 7.83
N TYR A 207 -1.08 -10.17 7.55
CA TYR A 207 -1.30 -10.61 6.18
C TYR A 207 -2.16 -9.60 5.43
N HIS A 208 -1.65 -9.15 4.29
CA HIS A 208 -2.29 -8.20 3.40
C HIS A 208 -1.94 -8.49 1.94
N ARG A 209 -2.69 -7.88 1.04
CA ARG A 209 -2.55 -7.93 -0.42
C ARG A 209 -3.27 -6.76 -1.05
N ALA A 210 -3.01 -6.47 -2.32
CA ALA A 210 -3.86 -5.64 -3.15
C ALA A 210 -4.91 -6.51 -3.86
N SER A 211 -6.13 -6.00 -4.03
CA SER A 211 -7.02 -6.58 -5.05
C SER A 211 -6.45 -6.31 -6.45
N PRO A 212 -6.69 -7.18 -7.45
CA PRO A 212 -6.29 -6.87 -8.81
C PRO A 212 -7.12 -5.68 -9.37
N PRO A 213 -6.48 -4.60 -9.85
CA PRO A 213 -7.19 -3.51 -10.51
C PRO A 213 -7.69 -3.94 -11.89
N THR A 214 -9.01 -4.05 -12.04
CA THR A 214 -9.68 -4.56 -13.25
C THR A 214 -10.47 -3.50 -14.02
N ARG A 215 -10.85 -2.38 -13.39
CA ARG A 215 -11.71 -1.36 -14.01
C ARG A 215 -11.08 0.03 -14.08
N SER A 216 -10.39 0.44 -13.01
CA SER A 216 -9.83 1.79 -12.90
C SER A 216 -8.45 1.73 -12.29
N ASP A 217 -7.66 2.76 -12.57
CA ASP A 217 -6.34 2.93 -11.97
C ASP A 217 -6.46 3.44 -10.54
N ARG A 218 -5.49 3.08 -9.71
CA ARG A 218 -5.35 3.60 -8.34
C ARG A 218 -4.00 4.25 -8.15
N LEU A 219 -4.00 5.48 -7.66
CA LEU A 219 -2.81 6.13 -7.11
C LEU A 219 -2.85 6.06 -5.58
N MET A 220 -1.82 5.46 -4.99
CA MET A 220 -1.71 5.32 -3.54
C MET A 220 -0.35 5.81 -3.04
N LEU A 221 -0.38 6.66 -2.02
CA LEU A 221 0.80 7.03 -1.25
C LEU A 221 0.92 6.08 -0.05
N ALA A 222 2.08 5.49 0.16
CA ALA A 222 2.43 4.76 1.38
C ALA A 222 3.70 5.35 2.00
N ILE A 223 3.65 5.63 3.30
CA ILE A 223 4.76 6.14 4.10
C ILE A 223 5.11 5.06 5.12
N ARG A 224 6.32 4.54 5.01
CA ARG A 224 6.86 3.48 5.86
C ARG A 224 7.72 4.09 6.96
N PHE A 225 7.30 3.91 8.20
CA PHE A 225 8.08 4.30 9.38
C PHE A 225 8.74 3.05 9.96
N ILE A 226 10.07 3.01 9.95
CA ILE A 226 10.87 1.81 10.24
C ILE A 226 11.95 2.17 11.28
N ASN A 227 12.26 1.22 12.16
CA ASN A 227 13.38 1.27 13.11
C ASN A 227 14.72 0.78 12.53
#